data_AF-A0A497BHR9-F1
#
_entry.id   AF-A0A497BHR9-F1
#
_cell.length_a   1.000
_cell.length_b   1.000
_cell.length_c   1.000
_cell.angle_alpha   90.00
_cell.angle_beta   90.00
_cell.angle_gamma   90.00
#
_symmetry.space_group_name_H-M   'P 1'
#
loop_
_entity.id
_entity.type
_entity.pdbx_description
1 polymer ?
#
loop_
_entity_poly.entity_id
_entity_poly.type
_entity_poly.pdbx_seq_one_letter_code
_entity_poly.pdbx_strand_id
1 'polypeptide(L)'
;MNTDTSIPLSPDRGVNPCMTTCTRCGEDTPTLLLLGTSDHLYECTACKQNVLGTKGKWKCPSCGADALTYKRRLDEQECIPAGLCEKCETEDREMKEAVAQGGVFWRCADCNSGGVIKAGVPLAEAVREQYGIGAPDPVGVEFTKNDCPVCGPNPVEKE
;
A
#
# COMPACT_ATOMS: atom_id res chain seq x y z
N MET A 1 2.48 -28.06 6.32
CA MET A 1 1.32 -27.20 6.64
C MET A 1 0.85 -27.64 8.01
N ASN A 2 0.97 -26.78 9.03
CA ASN A 2 0.49 -27.11 10.37
C ASN A 2 -1.05 -27.16 10.35
N THR A 3 -1.61 -28.28 10.79
CA THR A 3 -3.05 -28.57 10.84
C THR A 3 -3.68 -28.18 12.18
N ASP A 4 -3.05 -27.29 12.94
CA ASP A 4 -3.65 -26.74 14.15
C ASP A 4 -4.74 -25.73 13.74
N THR A 5 -5.98 -26.19 13.80
CA THR A 5 -7.21 -25.38 13.61
C THR A 5 -7.52 -24.49 14.82
N SER A 6 -6.56 -24.30 15.75
CA SER A 6 -6.74 -23.48 16.94
C SER A 6 -6.25 -22.04 16.69
N ILE A 7 -7.05 -21.07 17.16
CA ILE A 7 -6.66 -19.65 17.11
C ILE A 7 -5.58 -19.43 18.17
N PRO A 8 -4.39 -18.91 17.81
CA PRO A 8 -3.35 -18.63 18.78
C PRO A 8 -3.81 -17.54 19.76
N LEU A 9 -3.72 -17.82 21.05
CA LEU A 9 -4.11 -16.87 22.11
C LEU A 9 -2.87 -16.27 22.77
N SER A 10 -2.87 -14.95 22.94
CA SER A 10 -1.94 -14.28 23.85
C SER A 10 -2.15 -14.78 25.28
N PRO A 11 -1.07 -15.03 26.05
CA PRO A 11 -1.16 -15.43 27.46
C PRO A 11 -1.89 -14.41 28.35
N ASP A 12 -1.79 -13.11 28.05
CA ASP A 12 -2.36 -12.03 28.85
C ASP A 12 -3.54 -11.30 28.19
N ARG A 13 -3.68 -11.37 26.86
CA ARG A 13 -4.73 -10.67 26.09
C ARG A 13 -5.71 -11.59 25.36
N GLY A 14 -5.56 -12.91 25.45
CA GLY A 14 -6.44 -13.86 24.76
C GLY A 14 -6.40 -13.71 23.24
N VAL A 15 -7.55 -13.52 22.59
CA VAL A 15 -7.62 -13.37 21.12
C VAL A 15 -6.93 -12.09 20.60
N ASN A 16 -6.72 -11.10 21.47
CA ASN A 16 -6.01 -9.85 21.20
C ASN A 16 -6.49 -9.15 19.91
N PRO A 17 -7.77 -8.70 19.87
CA PRO A 17 -8.35 -8.06 18.70
C PRO A 17 -7.89 -6.60 18.63
N CYS A 18 -7.40 -6.18 17.46
CA CYS A 18 -7.07 -4.79 17.18
C CYS A 18 -7.92 -4.26 16.03
N MET A 19 -8.34 -3.01 16.15
CA MET A 19 -8.90 -2.27 15.02
C MET A 19 -7.81 -2.07 13.96
N THR A 20 -8.22 -2.04 12.70
CA THR A 20 -7.28 -1.78 11.60
C THR A 20 -7.53 -0.44 10.93
N THR A 21 -6.46 0.16 10.42
CA THR A 21 -6.51 1.40 9.63
C THR A 21 -6.09 1.14 8.19
N CYS A 22 -6.62 1.96 7.28
CA CYS A 22 -6.29 1.91 5.88
C CYS A 22 -4.81 2.29 5.69
N THR A 23 -4.06 1.43 5.02
CA THR A 23 -2.63 1.67 4.72
C THR A 23 -2.39 2.86 3.80
N ARG A 24 -3.43 3.35 3.10
CA ARG A 24 -3.35 4.48 2.16
C ARG A 24 -3.81 5.81 2.75
N CYS A 25 -5.00 5.86 3.36
CA CYS A 25 -5.56 7.11 3.90
C CYS A 25 -5.46 7.24 5.43
N GLY A 26 -5.13 6.16 6.15
CA GLY A 26 -5.06 6.14 7.61
C GLY A 26 -6.42 6.10 8.32
N GLU A 27 -7.54 6.15 7.60
CA GLU A 27 -8.88 6.05 8.18
C GLU A 27 -9.12 4.66 8.77
N ASP A 28 -9.99 4.59 9.78
CA ASP A 28 -10.41 3.33 10.38
C ASP A 28 -11.12 2.45 9.35
N THR A 29 -10.85 1.15 9.43
CA THR A 29 -11.53 0.14 8.62
C THR A 29 -12.47 -0.68 9.51
N PRO A 30 -13.57 -1.23 8.99
CA PRO A 30 -14.50 -2.06 9.77
C PRO A 30 -13.94 -3.48 10.04
N THR A 31 -12.63 -3.67 9.87
CA THR A 31 -11.96 -4.96 10.03
C THR A 31 -11.29 -5.04 11.40
N LEU A 32 -11.36 -6.22 12.00
CA LEU A 32 -10.62 -6.57 13.20
C LEU A 32 -9.51 -7.54 12.82
N LEU A 33 -8.30 -7.25 13.29
CA LEU A 33 -7.17 -8.15 13.19
C LEU A 33 -6.98 -8.88 14.51
N LEU A 34 -7.00 -10.22 14.46
CA LEU A 34 -6.69 -11.05 15.63
C LEU A 34 -5.20 -11.27 15.70
N LEU A 35 -4.51 -10.55 16.59
CA LEU A 35 -3.06 -10.64 16.71
C LEU A 35 -2.63 -11.93 17.43
N GLY A 36 -3.49 -12.50 18.27
CA GLY A 36 -3.13 -13.63 19.11
C GLY A 36 -1.86 -13.33 19.91
N THR A 37 -0.82 -14.11 19.71
CA THR A 37 0.49 -13.93 20.37
C THR A 37 1.37 -12.83 19.77
N SER A 38 0.98 -12.22 18.64
CA SER A 38 1.78 -11.26 17.87
C SER A 38 1.61 -9.82 18.33
N ASP A 39 2.10 -9.50 19.53
CA ASP A 39 1.93 -8.21 20.19
C ASP A 39 3.21 -7.35 20.26
N HIS A 40 4.26 -7.70 19.52
CA HIS A 40 5.52 -6.97 19.44
C HIS A 40 5.74 -6.42 18.04
N LEU A 41 6.26 -5.19 17.96
CA LEU A 41 6.73 -4.56 16.73
C LEU A 41 8.25 -4.66 16.65
N TYR A 42 8.72 -5.21 15.54
CA TYR A 42 10.14 -5.30 15.20
C TYR A 42 10.43 -4.42 13.99
N GLU A 43 11.65 -3.93 13.86
CA GLU A 43 12.14 -3.28 12.63
C GLU A 43 13.21 -4.16 11.98
N CYS A 44 13.12 -4.36 10.68
CA CYS A 44 14.19 -5.00 9.93
C CYS A 44 15.39 -4.06 9.77
N THR A 45 16.57 -4.49 10.21
CA THR A 45 17.76 -3.64 10.11
C THR A 45 18.21 -3.42 8.66
N ALA A 46 17.86 -4.36 7.75
CA ALA A 46 18.20 -4.31 6.33
C ALA A 46 17.25 -3.42 5.51
N CYS A 47 15.94 -3.70 5.51
CA CYS A 47 14.96 -2.95 4.71
C CYS A 47 14.16 -1.90 5.48
N LYS A 48 14.41 -1.74 6.79
CA LYS A 48 13.74 -0.77 7.69
C LYS A 48 12.22 -0.94 7.81
N GLN A 49 11.65 -2.02 7.29
CA GLN A 49 10.23 -2.29 7.47
C GLN A 49 9.91 -2.73 8.89
N ASN A 50 8.78 -2.24 9.41
CA ASN A 50 8.22 -2.72 10.65
C ASN A 50 7.48 -4.05 10.42
N VAL A 51 7.64 -4.99 11.33
CA VAL A 51 7.08 -6.34 11.28
C VAL A 51 6.38 -6.63 12.59
N LEU A 52 5.12 -7.05 12.50
CA LEU A 52 4.32 -7.47 13.65
C LEU A 52 4.59 -8.91 14.03
N GLY A 53 4.60 -9.18 15.33
CA GLY A 53 4.96 -10.50 15.75
C GLY A 53 5.19 -10.84 17.23
N THR A 54 5.70 -12.04 17.49
CA THR A 54 6.00 -12.67 18.77
C THR A 54 7.50 -12.61 19.06
N LYS A 55 7.90 -12.94 20.28
CA LYS A 55 9.31 -13.07 20.66
C LYS A 55 9.94 -14.30 19.99
N GLY A 56 10.86 -14.11 19.05
CA GLY A 56 11.53 -15.21 18.35
C GLY A 56 12.53 -14.77 17.27
N LYS A 57 13.29 -15.74 16.73
CA LYS A 57 14.14 -15.53 15.54
C LYS A 57 13.32 -15.85 14.30
N TRP A 58 13.15 -14.86 13.45
CA TRP A 58 12.41 -14.97 12.20
C TRP A 58 12.97 -14.04 11.15
N LYS A 59 12.67 -14.38 9.91
CA LYS A 59 13.10 -13.64 8.74
C LYS A 59 12.13 -12.50 8.48
N CYS A 60 12.65 -11.37 8.02
CA CYS A 60 11.82 -10.29 7.52
C CYS A 60 10.95 -10.82 6.35
N PRO A 61 9.62 -10.68 6.39
CA PRO A 61 8.74 -11.16 5.31
C PRO A 61 8.95 -10.40 4.00
N SER A 62 9.49 -9.18 4.06
CA SER A 62 9.75 -8.34 2.88
C SER A 62 11.07 -8.69 2.20
N CYS A 63 12.17 -8.85 2.94
CA CYS A 63 13.51 -9.03 2.34
C CYS A 63 14.20 -10.36 2.69
N GLY A 64 13.61 -11.19 3.54
CA GLY A 64 14.18 -12.48 3.94
C GLY A 64 15.40 -12.41 4.87
N ALA A 65 15.81 -11.21 5.31
CA ALA A 65 16.94 -11.04 6.23
C ALA A 65 16.61 -11.50 7.65
N ASP A 66 17.59 -12.08 8.33
CA ASP A 66 17.46 -12.63 9.69
C ASP A 66 17.74 -11.58 10.78
N ALA A 67 17.66 -10.30 10.43
CA ALA A 67 18.04 -9.18 11.28
C ALA A 67 16.82 -8.29 11.58
N LEU A 68 16.06 -8.70 12.60
CA LEU A 68 14.93 -7.96 13.15
C LEU A 68 15.31 -7.45 14.55
N THR A 69 15.15 -6.15 14.78
CA THR A 69 15.39 -5.51 16.08
C THR A 69 14.07 -5.19 16.73
N TYR A 70 13.90 -5.63 17.98
CA TYR A 70 12.71 -5.27 18.76
C TYR A 70 12.63 -3.75 18.92
N LYS A 71 11.46 -3.18 18.61
CA LYS A 71 11.18 -1.76 18.87
C LYS A 71 10.37 -1.56 20.13
N ARG A 72 9.18 -2.16 20.17
CA ARG A 72 8.24 -2.00 21.29
C ARG A 72 7.16 -3.06 21.26
N ARG A 73 6.44 -3.17 22.37
CA ARG A 73 5.18 -3.89 22.48
C ARG A 73 4.06 -3.00 21.95
N LEU A 74 3.02 -3.60 21.37
CA LEU A 74 1.81 -2.90 20.95
C LEU A 74 0.93 -2.58 22.15
N ASP A 75 0.33 -1.39 22.12
CA ASP A 75 -0.67 -1.00 23.11
C ASP A 75 -2.01 -1.69 22.82
N GLU A 76 -2.87 -1.85 23.84
CA GLU A 76 -4.16 -2.56 23.70
C GLU A 76 -5.15 -1.84 22.79
N GLN A 77 -5.01 -0.53 22.66
CA GLN A 77 -5.91 0.34 21.89
C GLN A 77 -5.27 0.79 20.56
N GLU A 78 -4.11 0.23 20.23
CA GLU A 78 -3.42 0.62 19.01
C GLU A 78 -4.11 0.05 17.77
N CYS A 79 -4.34 0.91 16.77
CA CYS A 79 -4.83 0.48 15.47
C CYS A 79 -3.69 0.00 14.58
N ILE A 80 -3.91 -1.10 13.87
CA ILE A 80 -2.91 -1.73 13.01
C ILE A 80 -3.19 -1.39 11.55
N PRO A 81 -2.25 -0.79 10.80
CA PRO A 81 -2.42 -0.61 9.36
C PRO A 81 -2.58 -1.96 8.66
N ALA A 82 -3.75 -2.24 8.09
CA ALA A 82 -4.02 -3.49 7.39
C ALA A 82 -5.00 -3.25 6.24
N GLY A 83 -4.54 -3.54 5.01
CA GLY A 83 -5.37 -3.43 3.81
C GLY A 83 -5.72 -1.98 3.42
N LEU A 84 -6.72 -1.86 2.55
CA LEU A 84 -7.30 -0.59 2.10
C LEU A 84 -8.73 -0.48 2.64
N CYS A 85 -9.21 0.73 2.90
CA CYS A 85 -10.64 0.94 3.14
C CYS A 85 -11.41 0.83 1.81
N GLU A 86 -12.73 0.59 1.89
CA GLU A 86 -13.62 0.41 0.72
C GLU A 86 -13.48 1.54 -0.32
N LYS A 87 -13.32 2.78 0.14
CA LYS A 87 -13.05 3.93 -0.74
C LYS A 87 -11.75 3.75 -1.51
N CYS A 88 -10.65 3.47 -0.81
CA CYS A 88 -9.35 3.29 -1.44
C CYS A 88 -9.30 2.04 -2.32
N GLU A 89 -10.03 0.97 -1.99
CA GLU A 89 -10.19 -0.21 -2.85
C GLU A 89 -10.94 0.11 -4.14
N THR A 90 -12.01 0.90 -4.02
CA THR A 90 -12.79 1.36 -5.18
C THR A 90 -11.93 2.20 -6.12
N GLU A 91 -11.23 3.20 -5.58
CA GLU A 91 -10.30 4.03 -6.36
C GLU A 91 -9.18 3.18 -7.02
N ASP A 92 -8.61 2.21 -6.30
CA ASP A 92 -7.57 1.31 -6.84
C ASP A 92 -8.12 0.42 -7.98
N ARG A 93 -9.33 -0.10 -7.82
CA ARG A 93 -10.02 -0.86 -8.86
C ARG A 93 -10.29 -0.01 -10.09
N GLU A 94 -10.86 1.18 -9.93
CA GLU A 94 -11.14 2.11 -11.03
C GLU A 94 -9.87 2.50 -11.79
N MET A 95 -8.77 2.77 -11.07
CA MET A 95 -7.47 3.04 -11.68
C MET A 95 -6.93 1.85 -12.47
N LYS A 96 -7.02 0.63 -11.92
CA LYS A 96 -6.61 -0.60 -12.62
C LYS A 96 -7.44 -0.84 -13.87
N GLU A 97 -8.75 -0.65 -13.80
CA GLU A 97 -9.65 -0.76 -14.95
C GLU A 97 -9.33 0.27 -16.03
N ALA A 98 -9.11 1.54 -15.64
CA ALA A 98 -8.73 2.58 -16.58
C ALA A 98 -7.41 2.27 -17.30
N VAL A 99 -6.42 1.69 -16.61
CA VAL A 99 -5.17 1.26 -17.23
C VAL A 99 -5.35 0.04 -18.12
N ALA A 100 -6.17 -0.94 -17.72
CA ALA A 100 -6.51 -2.09 -18.55
C ALA A 100 -7.22 -1.68 -19.86
N GLN A 101 -7.96 -0.57 -19.86
CA GLN A 101 -8.58 0.03 -21.04
C GLN A 101 -7.59 0.82 -21.92
N GLY A 102 -6.30 0.84 -21.60
CA GLY A 102 -5.28 1.59 -22.32
C GLY A 102 -4.94 2.94 -21.68
N GLY A 103 -5.39 3.21 -20.46
CA GLY A 103 -4.92 4.35 -19.69
C GLY A 103 -3.44 4.25 -19.30
N VAL A 104 -2.92 5.33 -18.72
CA VAL A 104 -1.52 5.47 -18.31
C VAL A 104 -1.48 5.86 -16.84
N PHE A 105 -0.80 5.06 -16.01
CA PHE A 105 -0.46 5.45 -14.64
C PHE A 105 0.56 6.57 -14.68
N TRP A 106 0.40 7.58 -13.82
CA TRP A 106 1.38 8.62 -13.66
C TRP A 106 1.64 8.95 -12.18
N ARG A 107 2.86 9.39 -11.90
CA ARG A 107 3.26 9.94 -10.61
C ARG A 107 4.13 11.17 -10.85
N CYS A 108 3.94 12.22 -10.06
CA CYS A 108 4.83 13.37 -10.06
C CYS A 108 5.98 13.18 -9.06
N ALA A 109 7.22 13.32 -9.52
CA ALA A 109 8.41 13.27 -8.67
C ALA A 109 8.48 14.44 -7.68
N ASP A 110 7.94 15.61 -8.04
CA ASP A 110 8.06 16.83 -7.25
C ASP A 110 6.98 16.96 -6.16
N CYS A 111 5.69 16.79 -6.51
CA CYS A 111 4.60 16.96 -5.54
C CYS A 111 4.01 15.64 -5.03
N ASN A 112 4.54 14.49 -5.46
CA ASN A 112 4.07 13.14 -5.11
C ASN A 112 2.60 12.85 -5.45
N SER A 113 1.92 13.72 -6.22
CA SER A 113 0.61 13.39 -6.75
C SER A 113 0.72 12.26 -7.77
N GLY A 114 -0.37 11.53 -7.96
CA GLY A 114 -0.42 10.46 -8.95
C GLY A 114 -1.85 10.08 -9.25
N GLY A 115 -2.03 9.32 -10.32
CA GLY A 115 -3.33 8.86 -10.77
C GLY A 115 -3.22 8.14 -12.11
N VAL A 116 -4.33 8.14 -12.85
CA VAL A 116 -4.42 7.53 -14.17
C VAL A 116 -4.94 8.53 -15.17
N ILE A 117 -4.27 8.66 -16.32
CA ILE A 117 -4.80 9.35 -17.49
C ILE A 117 -5.61 8.32 -18.28
N LYS A 118 -6.89 8.61 -18.52
CA LYS A 118 -7.82 7.70 -19.23
C LYS A 118 -7.37 7.48 -20.69
N ALA A 119 -7.74 6.33 -21.25
CA ALA A 119 -7.53 6.04 -22.67
C ALA A 119 -8.24 7.05 -23.57
N GLY A 120 -7.69 7.30 -24.76
CA GLY A 120 -8.24 8.25 -25.75
C GLY A 120 -8.01 9.73 -25.44
N VAL A 121 -7.34 10.06 -24.32
CA VAL A 121 -6.86 11.42 -24.06
C VAL A 121 -5.54 11.61 -24.82
N PRO A 122 -5.32 12.74 -25.52
CA PRO A 122 -4.10 12.96 -26.31
C PRO A 122 -2.80 12.78 -25.50
N LEU A 123 -2.82 13.12 -24.21
CA LEU A 123 -1.68 12.92 -23.32
C LEU A 123 -1.37 11.42 -23.10
N ALA A 124 -2.38 10.56 -22.97
CA ALA A 124 -2.16 9.12 -22.81
C ALA A 124 -1.59 8.50 -24.10
N GLU A 125 -2.07 8.93 -25.26
CA GLU A 125 -1.57 8.48 -26.57
C GLU A 125 -0.11 8.89 -26.79
N ALA A 126 0.21 10.16 -26.51
CA ALA A 126 1.57 10.69 -26.63
C ALA A 126 2.56 9.93 -25.71
N VAL A 127 2.16 9.64 -24.47
CA VAL A 127 3.00 8.86 -23.55
C VAL A 127 3.18 7.43 -24.06
N ARG A 128 2.13 6.78 -24.56
CA ARG A 128 2.24 5.42 -25.13
C ARG A 128 3.14 5.36 -26.35
N GLU A 129 3.04 6.34 -27.24
CA GLU A 129 3.91 6.47 -28.41
C GLU A 129 5.36 6.69 -28.00
N GLN A 130 5.62 7.62 -27.06
CA GLN A 130 6.97 7.91 -26.57
C GLN A 130 7.65 6.68 -25.96
N TYR A 131 6.91 5.85 -25.23
CA TYR A 131 7.44 4.65 -24.59
C TYR A 131 7.38 3.40 -25.51
N GLY A 132 6.72 3.49 -26.66
CA GLY A 132 6.53 2.37 -27.59
C GLY A 132 5.71 1.22 -27.00
N ILE A 133 4.78 1.50 -26.07
CA ILE A 133 3.95 0.49 -25.40
C ILE A 133 2.49 0.65 -25.82
N GLY A 134 2.02 -0.29 -26.64
CA GLY A 134 0.62 -0.34 -27.09
C GLY A 134 -0.35 -0.75 -25.98
N ALA A 135 -1.61 -0.33 -26.09
CA ALA A 135 -2.67 -0.89 -25.27
C ALA A 135 -2.90 -2.38 -25.63
N PRO A 136 -3.24 -3.26 -24.68
CA PRO A 136 -3.64 -3.00 -23.30
C PRO A 136 -2.47 -3.05 -22.29
N ASP A 137 -1.21 -3.13 -22.75
CA ASP A 137 -0.09 -3.28 -21.83
C ASP A 137 0.01 -2.06 -20.89
N PRO A 138 0.23 -2.29 -19.58
CA PRO A 138 0.23 -1.22 -18.59
C PRO A 138 1.45 -0.31 -18.80
N VAL A 139 1.20 1.00 -18.76
CA VAL A 139 2.25 2.03 -18.86
C VAL A 139 2.22 2.89 -17.62
N GLY A 140 3.40 3.11 -17.03
CA GLY A 140 3.62 4.04 -15.94
C GLY A 140 4.63 5.11 -16.35
N VAL A 141 4.32 6.37 -16.10
CA VAL A 141 5.22 7.51 -16.35
C VAL A 141 5.47 8.31 -15.07
N GLU A 142 6.71 8.73 -14.89
CA GLU A 142 7.07 9.69 -13.85
C GLU A 142 7.16 11.09 -14.47
N PHE A 143 6.30 12.00 -14.02
CA PHE A 143 6.32 13.40 -14.43
C PHE A 143 7.15 14.25 -13.48
N THR A 144 7.75 15.29 -14.04
CA THR A 144 8.35 16.38 -13.26
C THR A 144 7.35 17.52 -13.11
N LYS A 145 7.71 18.57 -12.35
CA LYS A 145 6.95 19.81 -12.25
C LYS A 145 6.65 20.47 -13.59
N ASN A 146 7.36 20.15 -14.67
CA ASN A 146 7.11 20.75 -15.98
C ASN A 146 5.90 20.11 -16.69
N ASP A 147 5.63 18.84 -16.38
CA ASP A 147 4.65 18.00 -17.09
C ASP A 147 3.51 17.54 -16.17
N CYS A 148 3.62 17.79 -14.87
CA CYS A 148 2.64 17.36 -13.89
C CYS A 148 1.29 18.07 -14.08
N PRO A 149 0.19 17.33 -14.24
CA PRO A 149 -1.14 17.92 -14.42
C PRO A 149 -1.69 18.57 -13.15
N VAL A 150 -0.99 18.46 -12.02
CA VAL A 150 -1.44 19.02 -10.71
C VAL A 150 -0.61 20.22 -10.28
N CYS A 151 0.73 20.14 -10.38
CA CYS A 151 1.63 21.21 -9.92
C CYS A 151 2.42 21.88 -11.05
N GLY A 152 2.19 21.47 -12.29
CA GLY A 152 2.86 22.05 -13.44
C GLY A 152 2.23 23.34 -13.95
N PRO A 153 2.81 23.92 -15.02
CA PRO A 153 2.41 25.22 -15.54
C PRO A 153 0.99 25.25 -16.12
N ASN A 154 0.46 24.09 -16.52
CA ASN A 154 -0.92 23.93 -17.00
C ASN A 154 -1.65 22.90 -16.11
N PRO A 155 -2.04 23.27 -14.88
CA PRO A 155 -2.79 22.36 -14.03
C PRO A 155 -4.16 22.10 -14.65
N VAL A 156 -4.57 20.84 -14.69
CA VAL A 156 -5.93 20.46 -15.10
C VAL A 156 -6.85 20.83 -13.94
N GLU A 157 -7.79 21.76 -14.16
CA GLU A 157 -8.81 22.09 -13.16
C GLU A 157 -9.57 20.82 -12.79
N LYS A 158 -9.65 20.52 -11.48
CA LYS A 158 -10.42 19.38 -10.98
C LYS A 158 -11.91 19.71 -11.15
N GLU A 159 -12.60 19.02 -12.06
CA GLU A 159 -14.07 18.96 -12.07
C GLU A 159 -14.60 18.23 -10.83
#